data_AF-A0A3D2SX38-F1
#
_entry.id   AF-A0A3D2SX38-F1
#
_cell.length_a   1.000
_cell.length_b   1.000
_cell.length_c   1.000
_cell.angle_alpha   90.00
_cell.angle_beta   90.00
_cell.angle_gamma   90.00
#
_symmetry.space_group_name_H-M   'P 1'
#
loop_
_entity.id
_entity.type
_entity.pdbx_description
1 polymer ?
#
loop_
_entity_poly.entity_id
_entity_poly.type
_entity_poly.pdbx_seq_one_letter_code
_entity_poly.pdbx_strand_id
1 'polypeptide(L)'
;IIPEGQLIALTGVVGIGKTTYLERIQKQLAVEKKVIVAKSLSVEKSKTNLTTLITALFYDVSGDNDYRVPKLGEKRERDLQELIKKSKKPVVLFCDEAHDLHHRTLTGLKRLMEVIHEGGGKLSIVLAGHPKLRNDLKSPTMEEVGYRTVTMSLDASQGTLRDYIHWLLDKCTNDNVKPKDIIDEQAIDYLAEHLSTPLQVEQHLT
;
A
#
# COMPACT_ATOMS: atom_id res chain seq x y z
N ILE A 1 -9.16 -9.28 4.49
CA ILE A 1 -8.13 -10.01 5.27
C ILE A 1 -6.88 -10.07 4.41
N ILE A 2 -5.76 -9.51 4.87
CA ILE A 2 -4.50 -9.62 4.13
C ILE A 2 -3.97 -11.04 4.32
N PRO A 3 -3.72 -11.81 3.25
CA PRO A 3 -3.16 -13.15 3.36
C PRO A 3 -1.77 -13.11 4.02
N GLU A 4 -1.53 -14.04 4.94
CA GLU A 4 -0.28 -14.13 5.70
C GLU A 4 0.87 -14.59 4.80
N GLY A 5 2.05 -13.97 4.93
CA GLY A 5 3.24 -14.39 4.20
C GLY A 5 3.25 -14.03 2.72
N GLN A 6 2.42 -13.06 2.27
CA GLN A 6 2.33 -12.68 0.87
C GLN A 6 2.93 -11.30 0.57
N LEU A 7 3.48 -11.19 -0.64
CA LEU A 7 3.83 -9.92 -1.26
C LEU A 7 2.66 -9.49 -2.14
N ILE A 8 2.14 -8.29 -1.91
CA ILE A 8 0.96 -7.77 -2.60
C ILE A 8 1.33 -6.44 -3.23
N ALA A 9 1.06 -6.26 -4.51
CA ALA A 9 1.28 -5.01 -5.22
C ALA A 9 -0.06 -4.39 -5.65
N LEU A 10 -0.37 -3.23 -5.10
CA LEU A 10 -1.49 -2.37 -5.47
C LEU A 10 -0.99 -1.30 -6.45
N THR A 11 -1.36 -1.42 -7.72
CA THR A 11 -0.96 -0.46 -8.75
C THR A 11 -2.11 0.40 -9.23
N GLY A 12 -1.81 1.59 -9.72
CA GLY A 12 -2.80 2.46 -10.35
C GLY A 12 -2.22 3.84 -10.64
N VAL A 13 -2.85 4.56 -11.55
CA VAL A 13 -2.44 5.93 -11.93
C VAL A 13 -2.53 6.91 -10.75
N VAL A 14 -1.87 8.07 -10.88
CA VAL A 14 -1.94 9.14 -9.87
C VAL A 14 -3.40 9.57 -9.68
N GLY A 15 -3.82 9.85 -8.45
CA GLY A 15 -5.19 10.35 -8.19
C GLY A 15 -6.29 9.29 -8.15
N ILE A 16 -5.95 8.00 -8.31
CA ILE A 16 -6.91 6.90 -8.30
C ILE A 16 -7.37 6.44 -6.91
N GLY A 17 -6.83 7.04 -5.85
CA GLY A 17 -7.17 6.70 -4.46
C GLY A 17 -6.35 5.56 -3.83
N LYS A 18 -5.17 5.20 -4.38
CA LYS A 18 -4.25 4.19 -3.80
C LYS A 18 -3.96 4.44 -2.31
N THR A 19 -3.48 5.63 -1.99
CA THR A 19 -3.11 6.02 -0.61
C THR A 19 -4.33 6.01 0.31
N THR A 20 -5.46 6.56 -0.13
CA THR A 20 -6.74 6.52 0.60
C THR A 20 -7.20 5.09 0.91
N TYR A 21 -7.07 4.19 -0.08
CA TYR A 21 -7.42 2.78 0.08
C TYR A 21 -6.49 2.08 1.09
N LEU A 22 -5.18 2.28 0.98
CA LEU A 22 -4.21 1.74 1.93
C LEU A 22 -4.44 2.26 3.35
N GLU A 23 -4.69 3.55 3.53
CA GLU A 23 -4.99 4.13 4.84
C GLU A 23 -6.23 3.52 5.46
N ARG A 24 -7.29 3.30 4.68
CA ARG A 24 -8.52 2.66 5.16
C ARG A 24 -8.26 1.23 5.63
N ILE A 25 -7.49 0.45 4.86
CA ILE A 25 -7.08 -0.90 5.26
C ILE A 25 -6.25 -0.87 6.54
N GLN A 26 -5.25 0.01 6.62
CA GLN A 26 -4.40 0.13 7.80
C GLN A 26 -5.21 0.49 9.06
N LYS A 27 -6.14 1.45 8.96
CA LYS A 27 -7.05 1.83 10.05
C LYS A 27 -7.90 0.65 10.50
N GLN A 28 -8.48 -0.10 9.56
CA GLN A 28 -9.28 -1.28 9.90
C GLN A 28 -8.45 -2.35 10.61
N LEU A 29 -7.25 -2.67 10.10
CA LEU A 29 -6.36 -3.65 10.71
C LEU A 29 -5.89 -3.23 12.12
N ALA A 30 -5.64 -1.95 12.33
CA ALA A 30 -5.27 -1.40 13.64
C ALA A 30 -6.43 -1.54 14.65
N VAL A 31 -7.68 -1.32 14.23
CA VAL A 31 -8.86 -1.50 15.07
C VAL A 31 -9.08 -2.97 15.43
N GLU A 32 -8.88 -3.88 14.48
CA GLU A 32 -9.05 -5.33 14.70
C GLU A 32 -8.00 -5.91 15.68
N LYS A 33 -6.83 -5.27 15.83
CA LYS A 33 -5.71 -5.67 16.72
C LYS A 33 -5.17 -7.10 16.52
N LYS A 34 -5.57 -7.75 15.43
CA LYS A 34 -5.15 -9.12 15.05
C LYS A 34 -3.77 -9.15 14.39
N VAL A 35 -3.37 -8.05 13.76
CA VAL A 35 -2.09 -7.91 13.06
C VAL A 35 -1.34 -6.68 13.55
N ILE A 36 -0.02 -6.69 13.44
CA ILE A 36 0.82 -5.51 13.65
C ILE A 36 0.99 -4.81 12.30
N VAL A 37 0.61 -3.54 12.24
CA VAL A 37 0.75 -2.71 11.04
C VAL A 37 2.06 -1.94 11.14
N ALA A 38 2.98 -2.21 10.23
CA ALA A 38 4.24 -1.49 10.11
C ALA A 38 4.24 -0.59 8.88
N LYS A 39 4.86 0.59 8.98
CA LYS A 39 4.94 1.56 7.88
C LYS A 39 6.27 2.30 7.86
N SER A 40 6.83 2.47 6.67
CA SER A 40 8.00 3.33 6.51
C SER A 40 7.59 4.80 6.45
N LEU A 41 7.96 5.56 7.48
CA LEU A 41 7.79 7.02 7.55
C LEU A 41 8.87 7.80 6.78
N SER A 42 9.70 7.13 5.96
CA SER A 42 10.73 7.80 5.17
C SER A 42 10.11 8.81 4.20
N VAL A 43 10.61 10.04 4.19
CA VAL A 43 10.17 11.11 3.28
C VAL A 43 10.81 10.95 1.90
N GLU A 44 12.08 10.50 1.84
CA GLU A 44 12.77 10.24 0.58
C GLU A 44 12.58 8.77 0.16
N LYS A 45 11.54 8.51 -0.66
CA LYS A 45 11.21 7.14 -1.09
C LYS A 45 12.25 6.54 -2.03
N SER A 46 12.83 7.34 -2.93
CA SER A 46 13.91 6.90 -3.83
C SER A 46 15.19 6.44 -3.11
N LYS A 47 15.45 6.94 -1.89
CA LYS A 47 16.57 6.49 -1.04
C LYS A 47 16.16 5.41 -0.05
N THR A 48 14.89 5.01 -0.03
CA THR A 48 14.41 3.97 0.86
C THR A 48 14.97 2.62 0.42
N ASN A 49 15.80 2.05 1.27
CA ASN A 49 16.45 0.77 1.06
C ASN A 49 15.94 -0.26 2.07
N LEU A 50 16.37 -1.51 1.91
CA LEU A 50 15.96 -2.60 2.80
C LEU A 50 16.29 -2.30 4.28
N THR A 51 17.40 -1.62 4.56
CA THR A 51 17.76 -1.25 5.93
C THR A 51 16.73 -0.30 6.54
N THR A 52 16.30 0.73 5.81
CA THR A 52 15.26 1.67 6.28
C THR A 52 13.95 0.94 6.57
N LEU A 53 13.57 -0.02 5.73
CA LEU A 53 12.35 -0.82 5.90
C LEU A 53 12.43 -1.78 7.10
N ILE A 54 13.58 -2.44 7.30
CA ILE A 54 13.85 -3.27 8.47
C ILE A 54 13.80 -2.43 9.75
N THR A 55 14.40 -1.24 9.74
CA THR A 55 14.36 -0.32 10.88
C THR A 55 12.92 0.09 11.22
N ALA A 56 12.08 0.38 10.23
CA ALA A 56 10.66 0.66 10.46
C ALA A 56 9.94 -0.54 11.12
N LEU A 57 10.20 -1.76 10.66
CA LEU A 57 9.67 -2.98 11.28
C LEU A 57 10.10 -3.12 12.75
N PHE A 58 11.34 -2.77 13.10
CA PHE A 58 11.77 -2.81 14.50
C PHE A 58 10.95 -1.88 15.39
N TYR A 59 10.77 -0.62 14.98
CA TYR A 59 9.99 0.34 15.76
C TYR A 59 8.54 -0.10 15.92
N ASP A 60 7.89 -0.51 14.82
CA ASP A 60 6.47 -0.85 14.84
C ASP A 60 6.17 -2.20 15.55
N VAL A 61 7.08 -3.18 15.47
CA VAL A 61 6.90 -4.49 16.12
C VAL A 61 7.32 -4.47 17.59
N SER A 62 8.37 -3.73 17.95
CA SER A 62 8.78 -3.59 19.36
C SER A 62 7.82 -2.70 20.15
N GLY A 63 7.23 -1.69 19.50
CA GLY A 63 6.46 -0.64 20.17
C GLY A 63 7.32 0.30 21.00
N ASP A 64 8.65 0.23 20.86
CA ASP A 64 9.63 1.05 21.57
C ASP A 64 10.37 1.96 20.58
N ASN A 65 10.16 3.27 20.71
CA ASN A 65 10.79 4.26 19.87
C ASN A 65 12.30 4.41 20.13
N ASP A 66 12.80 3.93 21.28
CA ASP A 66 14.22 3.95 21.65
C ASP A 66 14.93 2.62 21.34
N TYR A 67 14.26 1.73 20.60
CA TYR A 67 14.82 0.43 20.24
C TYR A 67 16.11 0.56 19.45
N ARG A 68 17.21 0.02 20.00
CA ARG A 68 18.54 0.10 19.37
C ARG A 68 18.68 -0.96 18.28
N VAL A 69 18.35 -0.59 17.04
CA VAL A 69 18.53 -1.46 15.86
C VAL A 69 20.01 -1.83 15.67
N PRO A 70 20.35 -3.13 15.56
CA PRO A 70 21.74 -3.56 15.35
C PRO A 70 22.33 -3.02 14.04
N LYS A 71 23.59 -2.57 14.10
CA LYS A 71 24.31 -2.09 12.90
C LYS A 71 24.75 -3.23 11.98
N LEU A 72 25.13 -4.38 12.54
CA LEU A 72 25.54 -5.55 11.78
C LEU A 72 24.33 -6.21 11.12
N GLY A 73 24.39 -6.45 9.80
CA GLY A 73 23.26 -6.94 9.01
C GLY A 73 22.72 -8.29 9.49
N GLU A 74 23.60 -9.26 9.69
CA GLU A 74 23.20 -10.62 10.14
C GLU A 74 22.49 -10.58 11.49
N LYS A 75 23.09 -9.89 12.47
CA LYS A 75 22.48 -9.72 13.79
C LYS A 75 21.13 -9.02 13.71
N ARG A 76 21.01 -8.02 12.84
CA ARG A 76 19.76 -7.28 12.62
C ARG A 76 18.65 -8.19 12.09
N GLU A 77 18.97 -9.07 11.15
CA GLU A 77 18.01 -10.02 10.58
C GLU A 77 17.56 -11.05 11.63
N ARG A 78 18.49 -11.61 12.42
CA ARG A 78 18.17 -12.51 13.55
C ARG A 78 17.31 -11.85 14.61
N ASP A 79 17.69 -10.65 15.06
CA ASP A 79 16.97 -9.93 16.10
C ASP A 79 15.55 -9.59 15.63
N LEU A 80 15.37 -9.24 14.34
CA LEU A 80 14.04 -9.00 13.77
C LEU A 80 13.21 -10.28 13.70
N GLN A 81 13.83 -11.39 13.29
CA GLN A 81 13.20 -12.71 13.24
C GLN A 81 12.69 -13.11 14.63
N GLU A 82 13.51 -12.98 15.67
CA GLU A 82 13.10 -13.23 17.04
C GLU A 82 12.00 -12.29 17.52
N LEU A 83 12.09 -11.00 17.20
CA LEU A 83 11.11 -10.00 17.60
C LEU A 83 9.73 -10.31 17.02
N ILE A 84 9.66 -10.60 15.72
CA ILE A 84 8.40 -10.97 15.07
C ILE A 84 7.86 -12.28 15.65
N LYS A 85 8.71 -13.27 15.90
CA LYS A 85 8.30 -14.54 16.53
C LYS A 85 7.72 -14.33 17.93
N LYS A 86 8.37 -13.50 18.76
CA LYS A 86 7.94 -13.16 20.13
C LYS A 86 6.61 -12.41 20.14
N SER A 87 6.33 -11.61 19.11
CA SER A 87 5.08 -10.84 19.01
C SER A 87 3.82 -11.72 18.90
N LYS A 88 3.95 -12.99 18.45
CA LYS A 88 2.85 -13.96 18.22
C LYS A 88 1.71 -13.43 17.32
N LYS A 89 1.92 -12.33 16.60
CA LYS A 89 0.95 -11.73 15.67
C LYS A 89 1.56 -11.66 14.28
N PRO A 90 0.76 -11.83 13.22
CA PRO A 90 1.20 -11.51 11.87
C PRO A 90 1.57 -10.04 11.76
N VAL A 91 2.62 -9.73 11.02
CA VAL A 91 3.09 -8.38 10.74
C VAL A 91 2.81 -8.06 9.27
N VAL A 92 2.31 -6.86 9.01
CA VAL A 92 2.12 -6.36 7.64
C VAL A 92 2.90 -5.06 7.47
N LEU A 93 3.86 -5.05 6.54
CA LEU A 93 4.59 -3.85 6.15
C LEU A 93 3.91 -3.16 4.97
N PHE A 94 3.56 -1.89 5.12
CA PHE A 94 3.05 -1.05 4.04
C PHE A 94 4.16 -0.15 3.48
N CYS A 95 4.35 -0.22 2.16
CA CYS A 95 5.26 0.62 1.40
C CYS A 95 4.48 1.38 0.33
N ASP A 96 4.25 2.68 0.56
CA ASP A 96 3.72 3.57 -0.48
C ASP A 96 4.86 4.04 -1.42
N GLU A 97 4.48 4.46 -2.62
CA GLU A 97 5.41 4.87 -3.69
C GLU A 97 6.46 3.80 -4.04
N ALA A 98 6.08 2.52 -3.95
CA ALA A 98 6.97 1.38 -4.17
C ALA A 98 7.55 1.30 -5.60
N HIS A 99 7.02 2.08 -6.55
CA HIS A 99 7.57 2.24 -7.90
C HIS A 99 8.91 3.01 -7.94
N ASP A 100 9.25 3.73 -6.86
CA ASP A 100 10.54 4.40 -6.68
C ASP A 100 11.56 3.53 -5.93
N LEU A 101 11.15 2.36 -5.43
CA LEU A 101 12.07 1.42 -4.80
C LEU A 101 12.99 0.80 -5.85
N HIS A 102 14.28 0.75 -5.53
CA HIS A 102 15.26 0.06 -6.36
C HIS A 102 14.95 -1.46 -6.44
N HIS A 103 15.20 -2.09 -7.59
CA HIS A 103 14.96 -3.54 -7.80
C HIS A 103 15.61 -4.41 -6.72
N ARG A 104 16.85 -4.08 -6.33
CA ARG A 104 17.56 -4.72 -5.20
C ARG A 104 16.78 -4.65 -3.87
N THR A 105 16.04 -3.58 -3.62
CA THR A 105 15.19 -3.47 -2.42
C THR A 105 14.01 -4.42 -2.52
N LEU A 106 13.37 -4.55 -3.68
CA LEU A 106 12.27 -5.50 -3.92
C LEU A 106 12.73 -6.96 -3.75
N THR A 107 13.89 -7.33 -4.31
CA THR A 107 14.52 -8.64 -4.10
C THR A 107 14.85 -8.86 -2.61
N GLY A 108 15.35 -7.81 -1.94
CA GLY A 108 15.65 -7.83 -0.52
C GLY A 108 14.41 -8.07 0.35
N LEU A 109 13.26 -7.48 0.01
CA LEU A 109 12.00 -7.69 0.71
C LEU A 109 11.52 -9.14 0.59
N LYS A 110 11.64 -9.73 -0.61
CA LYS A 110 11.36 -11.16 -0.82
C LYS A 110 12.24 -12.03 0.08
N ARG A 111 13.54 -11.77 0.14
CA ARG A 111 14.48 -12.55 1.00
C ARG A 111 14.19 -12.34 2.48
N LEU A 112 13.86 -11.13 2.89
CA LEU A 112 13.47 -10.82 4.27
C LEU A 112 12.24 -11.64 4.68
N MET A 113 11.21 -11.72 3.82
CA MET A 113 10.04 -12.55 4.10
C MET A 113 10.40 -14.03 4.32
N GLU A 114 11.33 -14.58 3.54
CA GLU A 114 11.81 -15.95 3.72
C GLU A 114 12.52 -16.14 5.07
N VAL A 115 13.43 -15.23 5.42
CA VAL A 115 14.13 -15.27 6.71
C VAL A 115 13.12 -15.23 7.86
N ILE A 116 12.12 -14.35 7.81
CA ILE A 116 11.10 -14.27 8.86
C ILE A 116 10.26 -15.55 8.92
N HIS A 117 9.90 -16.11 7.77
CA HIS A 117 9.14 -17.35 7.68
C HIS A 117 9.89 -18.54 8.26
N GLU A 118 11.17 -18.72 7.92
CA GLU A 118 12.05 -19.76 8.47
C GLU A 118 12.17 -19.68 10.01
N GLY A 119 12.05 -18.47 10.57
CA GLY A 119 12.02 -18.25 12.02
C GLY A 119 10.71 -18.60 12.72
N GLY A 120 9.67 -18.96 11.96
CA GLY A 120 8.31 -19.16 12.44
C GLY A 120 7.50 -17.87 12.61
N GLY A 121 8.01 -16.74 12.09
CA GLY A 121 7.28 -15.48 12.01
C GLY A 121 6.39 -15.41 10.77
N LYS A 122 5.48 -14.43 10.75
CA LYS A 122 4.59 -14.17 9.61
C LYS A 122 4.71 -12.70 9.21
N LEU A 123 5.29 -12.45 8.05
CA LEU A 123 5.43 -11.11 7.48
C LEU A 123 4.77 -11.07 6.10
N SER A 124 3.77 -10.20 5.94
CA SER A 124 3.22 -9.82 4.64
C SER A 124 3.70 -8.42 4.27
N ILE A 125 3.82 -8.13 2.99
CA ILE A 125 4.28 -6.83 2.50
C ILE A 125 3.29 -6.33 1.44
N VAL A 126 2.78 -5.12 1.64
CA VAL A 126 1.89 -4.43 0.71
C VAL A 126 2.65 -3.27 0.07
N LEU A 127 2.87 -3.36 -1.24
CA LEU A 127 3.49 -2.34 -2.07
C LEU A 127 2.38 -1.56 -2.79
N ALA A 128 2.33 -0.24 -2.66
CA ALA A 128 1.50 0.60 -3.51
C ALA A 128 2.37 1.46 -4.44
N GLY A 129 1.97 1.58 -5.71
CA GLY A 129 2.74 2.37 -6.67
C GLY A 129 2.05 2.62 -7.99
N HIS A 130 2.78 3.23 -8.92
CA HIS A 130 2.32 3.48 -10.27
C HIS A 130 2.26 2.20 -11.12
N PRO A 131 1.59 2.21 -12.29
CA PRO A 131 1.56 1.05 -13.19
C PRO A 131 2.95 0.53 -13.57
N LYS A 132 3.97 1.40 -13.54
CA LYS A 132 5.39 1.03 -13.70
C LYS A 132 5.79 -0.11 -12.75
N LEU A 133 5.38 -0.09 -11.48
CA LEU A 133 5.68 -1.16 -10.52
C LEU A 133 5.20 -2.53 -11.01
N ARG A 134 3.99 -2.60 -11.59
CA ARG A 134 3.44 -3.83 -12.17
C ARG A 134 4.25 -4.30 -13.37
N ASN A 135 4.76 -3.37 -14.17
CA ASN A 135 5.62 -3.70 -15.31
C ASN A 135 6.99 -4.20 -14.85
N ASP A 136 7.58 -3.53 -13.86
CA ASP A 136 8.86 -3.92 -13.27
C ASP A 136 8.78 -5.34 -12.69
N LEU A 137 7.71 -5.65 -11.94
CA LEU A 137 7.46 -7.00 -11.38
C LEU A 137 7.23 -8.08 -12.44
N LYS A 138 6.79 -7.72 -13.65
CA LYS A 138 6.65 -8.66 -14.79
C LYS A 138 7.94 -8.81 -15.60
N SER A 139 8.96 -8.00 -15.34
CA SER A 139 10.20 -8.05 -16.10
C SER A 139 10.98 -9.36 -15.81
N PRO A 140 11.78 -9.86 -16.77
CA PRO A 140 12.64 -11.02 -16.53
C PRO A 140 13.60 -10.82 -15.36
N THR A 141 14.05 -9.57 -15.12
CA THR A 141 14.96 -9.26 -14.00
C THR A 141 14.32 -9.37 -12.63
N MET A 142 12.98 -9.35 -12.56
CA MET A 142 12.22 -9.40 -11.31
C MET A 142 11.36 -10.66 -11.19
N GLU A 143 11.54 -11.65 -12.07
CA GLU A 143 10.70 -12.85 -12.16
C GLU A 143 10.49 -13.52 -10.80
N GLU A 144 11.56 -13.69 -10.01
CA GLU A 144 11.52 -14.30 -8.68
C GLU A 144 10.58 -13.56 -7.71
N VAL A 145 10.59 -12.23 -7.74
CA VAL A 145 9.73 -11.39 -6.88
C VAL A 145 8.32 -11.34 -7.47
N GLY A 146 8.21 -11.14 -8.78
CA GLY A 146 6.96 -11.04 -9.52
C GLY A 146 6.07 -12.28 -9.34
N TYR A 147 6.65 -13.48 -9.43
CA TYR A 147 5.91 -14.73 -9.28
C TYR A 147 5.29 -14.91 -7.88
N ARG A 148 5.90 -14.31 -6.86
CA ARG A 148 5.40 -14.31 -5.48
C ARG A 148 4.53 -13.12 -5.14
N THR A 149 4.38 -12.17 -6.07
CA THR A 149 3.63 -10.94 -5.85
C THR A 149 2.23 -11.06 -6.42
N VAL A 150 1.22 -11.02 -5.54
CA VAL A 150 -0.17 -10.85 -5.97
C VAL A 150 -0.35 -9.40 -6.41
N THR A 151 -0.54 -9.19 -7.72
CA THR A 151 -0.70 -7.84 -8.27
C THR A 151 -2.17 -7.52 -8.50
N MET A 152 -2.64 -6.42 -7.93
CA MET A 152 -3.98 -5.86 -8.11
C MET A 152 -3.89 -4.44 -8.68
N SER A 153 -4.78 -4.08 -9.59
CA SER A 153 -4.82 -2.76 -10.21
C SER A 153 -6.09 -2.03 -9.81
N LEU A 154 -5.98 -0.74 -9.47
CA LEU A 154 -7.11 0.15 -9.17
C LEU A 154 -7.59 0.92 -10.42
N ASP A 155 -7.38 0.40 -11.62
CA ASP A 155 -7.72 1.14 -12.84
C ASP A 155 -9.21 1.54 -12.84
N ALA A 156 -9.49 2.84 -13.00
CA ALA A 156 -10.86 3.33 -13.11
C ALA A 156 -11.45 2.79 -14.42
N SER A 157 -12.54 2.05 -14.31
CA SER A 157 -13.43 1.83 -15.45
C SER A 157 -14.42 3.00 -15.54
N GLN A 158 -14.86 3.37 -16.75
CA GLN A 158 -15.77 4.51 -16.93
C GLN A 158 -17.06 4.41 -16.10
N GLY A 159 -17.58 3.19 -15.84
CA GLY A 159 -18.73 3.00 -14.96
C GLY A 159 -18.47 3.36 -13.49
N THR A 160 -17.24 3.17 -13.01
CA THR A 160 -16.87 3.46 -11.61
C THR A 160 -16.77 4.96 -11.34
N LEU A 161 -16.44 5.76 -12.34
CA LEU A 161 -16.26 7.21 -12.16
C LEU A 161 -17.59 7.94 -12.07
N ARG A 162 -18.60 7.50 -12.84
CA ARG A 162 -19.98 8.00 -12.70
C ARG A 162 -20.53 7.76 -11.30
N ASP A 163 -20.39 6.53 -10.80
CA ASP A 163 -20.81 6.18 -9.43
C ASP A 163 -20.06 7.00 -8.37
N TYR A 164 -18.77 7.25 -8.60
CA TYR A 164 -17.97 8.11 -7.74
C TYR A 164 -18.47 9.56 -7.73
N ILE A 165 -18.80 10.15 -8.88
CA ILE A 165 -19.37 11.51 -8.97
C ILE A 165 -20.68 11.60 -8.19
N HIS A 166 -21.59 10.63 -8.39
CA HIS A 166 -22.84 10.59 -7.64
C HIS A 166 -22.62 10.46 -6.13
N TRP A 167 -21.71 9.57 -5.71
CA TRP A 167 -21.34 9.42 -4.30
C TRP A 167 -20.72 10.70 -3.72
N LEU A 168 -19.86 11.38 -4.48
CA LEU A 168 -19.20 12.61 -4.07
C LEU A 168 -20.23 13.72 -3.85
N LEU A 169 -21.15 13.91 -4.80
CA LEU A 169 -22.24 14.87 -4.67
C LEU A 169 -23.09 14.57 -3.44
N ASP A 170 -23.54 13.32 -3.26
CA ASP A 170 -24.30 12.89 -2.07
C ASP A 170 -23.60 13.23 -0.75
N LYS A 171 -22.27 13.07 -0.68
CA LYS A 171 -21.49 13.37 0.53
C LYS A 171 -21.27 14.86 0.76
N CYS A 172 -21.28 15.67 -0.30
CA CYS A 172 -21.09 17.11 -0.23
C CYS A 172 -22.41 17.88 -0.08
N THR A 173 -23.56 17.23 -0.27
CA THR A 173 -24.89 17.83 -0.16
C THR A 173 -25.58 17.55 1.16
N ASN A 174 -26.40 18.50 1.62
CA ASN A 174 -27.35 18.26 2.70
C ASN A 174 -28.47 17.32 2.22
N ASP A 175 -29.10 16.58 3.14
CA ASP A 175 -30.14 15.55 2.86
C ASP A 175 -31.31 16.01 1.97
N ASN A 176 -31.53 17.33 1.85
CA ASN A 176 -32.61 17.93 1.07
C ASN A 176 -32.23 18.32 -0.37
N VAL A 177 -30.97 18.16 -0.78
CA VAL A 177 -30.50 18.51 -2.13
C VAL A 177 -30.08 17.24 -2.85
N LYS A 178 -30.70 16.93 -3.99
CA LYS A 178 -30.33 15.76 -4.78
C LYS A 178 -29.19 16.13 -5.75
N PRO A 179 -28.35 15.18 -6.15
CA PRO A 179 -27.31 15.42 -7.16
C PRO A 179 -27.83 16.08 -8.46
N LYS A 180 -29.05 15.71 -8.88
CA LYS A 180 -29.73 16.28 -10.06
C LYS A 180 -30.10 17.77 -9.93
N ASP A 181 -30.15 18.29 -8.71
CA ASP A 181 -30.44 19.70 -8.45
C ASP A 181 -29.17 20.57 -8.60
N ILE A 182 -28.00 19.94 -8.75
CA ILE A 182 -26.68 20.61 -8.81
C ILE A 182 -26.06 20.49 -10.19
N ILE A 183 -26.11 19.29 -10.79
CA ILE A 183 -25.48 19.00 -12.07
C ILE A 183 -26.39 18.10 -12.90
N ASP A 184 -26.52 18.45 -14.18
CA ASP A 184 -27.30 17.65 -15.12
C ASP A 184 -26.64 16.28 -15.34
N GLU A 185 -27.46 15.25 -15.55
CA GLU A 185 -26.96 13.88 -15.83
C GLU A 185 -26.05 13.85 -17.07
N GLN A 186 -26.31 14.69 -18.08
CA GLN A 186 -25.45 14.82 -19.26
C GLN A 186 -24.07 15.40 -18.92
N ALA A 187 -23.99 16.30 -17.94
CA ALA A 187 -22.73 16.85 -17.48
C ALA A 187 -21.96 15.83 -16.62
N ILE A 188 -22.65 15.00 -15.83
CA ILE A 188 -22.03 13.85 -15.15
C ILE A 188 -21.44 12.88 -16.17
N ASP A 189 -22.20 12.54 -17.21
CA ASP A 189 -21.73 11.67 -18.30
C ASP A 189 -20.51 12.26 -19.00
N TYR A 190 -20.56 13.55 -19.34
CA TYR A 190 -19.42 14.25 -19.92
C TYR A 190 -18.17 14.15 -19.03
N LEU A 191 -18.30 14.40 -17.72
CA LEU A 191 -17.18 14.27 -16.77
C LEU A 191 -16.67 12.82 -16.69
N ALA A 192 -17.56 11.82 -16.64
CA ALA A 192 -17.18 10.41 -16.56
C ALA A 192 -16.47 9.90 -17.83
N GLU A 193 -16.81 10.45 -19.00
CA GLU A 193 -16.18 10.11 -20.28
C GLU A 193 -14.82 10.80 -20.47
N HIS A 194 -14.65 12.02 -19.95
CA HIS A 194 -13.47 12.85 -20.20
C HIS A 194 -12.44 12.82 -19.06
N LEU A 195 -12.85 12.43 -17.85
CA LEU A 195 -11.96 12.30 -16.71
C LEU A 195 -11.61 10.83 -16.47
N SER A 196 -10.43 10.60 -15.92
CA SER A 196 -9.88 9.25 -15.73
C SER A 196 -9.68 8.88 -14.27
N THR A 197 -9.73 9.84 -13.34
CA THR A 197 -9.47 9.58 -11.92
C THR A 197 -10.36 10.42 -10.99
N PRO A 198 -10.67 9.90 -9.79
CA PRO A 198 -11.32 10.65 -8.71
C PRO A 198 -10.68 12.02 -8.45
N LEU A 199 -9.35 12.12 -8.41
CA LEU A 199 -8.66 13.39 -8.19
C LEU A 199 -8.97 14.43 -9.28
N GLN A 200 -9.06 14.01 -10.55
CA GLN A 200 -9.44 14.93 -11.63
C GLN A 200 -10.87 15.43 -11.44
N VAL A 201 -11.79 14.54 -11.04
CA VAL A 201 -13.18 14.93 -10.72
C VAL A 201 -13.20 15.99 -9.61
N GLU A 202 -12.47 15.76 -8.52
CA GLU A 202 -12.37 16.75 -7.43
C GLU A 202 -11.83 18.09 -7.94
N GLN A 203 -10.75 18.10 -8.75
CA GLN A 203 -10.17 19.33 -9.31
C GLN A 203 -11.10 20.11 -10.24
N HIS A 204 -12.08 19.45 -10.87
CA HIS A 204 -13.04 20.11 -11.76
C HIS A 204 -14.32 20.55 -11.06
N LEU A 205 -14.62 19.99 -9.88
CA LEU A 205 -15.81 20.31 -9.08
C LEU A 205 -15.54 21.26 -7.91
N THR A 206 -14.27 21.54 -7.60
CA THR A 206 -13.83 22.45 -6.52
C THR A 206 -13.22 23.73 -7.09
#